data_AF-A0A958K5S4-F1
#
_entry.id   AF-A0A958K5S4-F1
#
_cell.length_a   1.000
_cell.length_b   1.000
_cell.length_c   1.000
_cell.angle_alpha   90.00
_cell.angle_beta   90.00
_cell.angle_gamma   90.00
#
_symmetry.space_group_name_H-M   'P 1'
#
loop_
_entity.id
_entity.type
_entity.pdbx_description
1 polymer ?
#
loop_
_entity_poly.entity_id
_entity_poly.type
_entity_poly.pdbx_seq_one_letter_code
_entity_poly.pdbx_strand_id
1 'polypeptide(L)'
;KILALICITLGVAGVSYKLRYTYRDLEKPKLLSASKVPKLKGLVSTSARLDLIEELYQLRTSKFQSVQKALIYPNAPLLHYLLDLKSVLPNPWVNLYPDRYLNEQLSVVESSDTMLVIKLKTNPRYPAWPTDPRPLSKDRDYGRITRLDQFVQSGALEMVRDTEFYTIYLGKT
;
A
#
# COMPACT_ATOMS: atom_id res chain seq x y z
N LYS A 1 -41.41 9.82 -24.15
CA LYS A 1 -40.24 9.80 -25.07
C LYS A 1 -38.92 10.10 -24.33
N ILE A 2 -38.83 11.18 -23.56
CA ILE A 2 -37.63 11.52 -22.76
C ILE A 2 -37.28 10.43 -21.74
N LEU A 3 -38.26 9.89 -21.01
CA LEU A 3 -38.03 8.85 -20.00
C LEU A 3 -37.41 7.58 -20.59
N ALA A 4 -37.87 7.14 -21.75
CA ALA A 4 -37.34 5.97 -22.45
C ALA A 4 -35.88 6.20 -22.90
N LEU A 5 -35.55 7.41 -23.36
CA LEU A 5 -34.18 7.77 -23.75
C LEU A 5 -33.22 7.76 -22.55
N ILE A 6 -33.68 8.24 -21.38
CA ILE A 6 -32.92 8.20 -20.12
C ILE A 6 -32.68 6.76 -19.68
N CYS A 7 -33.71 5.90 -19.72
CA CYS A 7 -33.56 4.48 -19.35
C CYS A 7 -32.58 3.75 -20.28
N ILE A 8 -32.59 4.05 -21.59
CA ILE A 8 -31.66 3.46 -22.55
C ILE A 8 -30.22 3.94 -22.29
N THR A 9 -30.00 5.24 -22.07
CA THR A 9 -28.65 5.76 -21.77
C THR A 9 -28.11 5.20 -20.46
N LEU A 10 -28.92 5.12 -19.41
CA LEU A 10 -28.51 4.49 -18.14
C LEU A 10 -28.21 3.00 -18.30
N GLY A 11 -29.01 2.27 -19.09
CA GLY A 11 -28.76 0.87 -19.39
C GLY A 11 -27.44 0.64 -20.14
N VAL A 12 -27.19 1.41 -21.20
CA VAL A 12 -25.95 1.34 -21.98
C VAL A 12 -24.74 1.75 -21.13
N ALA A 13 -24.86 2.79 -20.31
CA ALA A 13 -23.81 3.22 -19.40
C ALA A 13 -23.53 2.15 -18.33
N GLY A 14 -24.57 1.55 -17.74
CA GLY A 14 -24.46 0.48 -16.76
C GLY A 14 -23.81 -0.80 -17.31
N VAL A 15 -24.20 -1.22 -18.52
CA VAL A 15 -23.57 -2.36 -19.21
C VAL A 15 -22.12 -2.06 -19.58
N SER A 16 -21.83 -0.85 -20.09
CA SER A 16 -20.47 -0.43 -20.42
C SER A 16 -19.57 -0.36 -19.18
N TYR A 17 -20.10 0.15 -18.07
CA TYR A 17 -19.42 0.16 -16.78
C TYR A 17 -19.16 -1.27 -16.29
N LYS A 18 -20.17 -2.14 -16.29
CA LYS A 18 -20.02 -3.53 -15.88
C LYS A 18 -19.01 -4.27 -16.76
N LEU A 19 -19.03 -4.09 -18.08
CA LEU A 19 -18.06 -4.72 -18.99
C LEU A 19 -16.62 -4.28 -18.67
N ARG A 20 -16.40 -2.98 -18.46
CA ARG A 20 -15.08 -2.45 -18.07
C ARG A 20 -14.55 -2.97 -16.73
N TYR A 21 -15.45 -3.30 -15.79
CA TYR A 21 -15.08 -3.72 -14.43
C TYR A 21 -15.22 -5.23 -14.17
N THR A 22 -15.89 -6.00 -15.05
CA THR A 22 -16.15 -7.44 -14.86
C THR A 22 -15.33 -8.31 -15.81
N TYR A 23 -14.85 -7.78 -16.95
CA TYR A 23 -14.17 -8.60 -17.97
C TYR A 23 -12.65 -8.41 -18.01
N ARG A 24 -11.97 -9.57 -18.05
CA ARG A 24 -10.54 -9.85 -18.29
C ARG A 24 -9.98 -9.32 -19.61
N ASP A 25 -10.77 -8.56 -20.37
CA ASP A 25 -10.53 -8.18 -21.77
C ASP A 25 -10.01 -6.75 -21.93
N LEU A 26 -9.79 -6.03 -20.82
CA LEU A 26 -8.89 -4.88 -20.84
C LEU A 26 -7.52 -5.32 -21.34
N GLU A 27 -6.87 -4.49 -22.16
CA GLU A 27 -5.51 -4.74 -22.61
C GLU A 27 -4.62 -4.95 -21.40
N LYS A 28 -4.17 -6.18 -21.19
CA LYS A 28 -3.39 -6.54 -20.01
C LYS A 28 -2.03 -5.84 -20.14
N PRO A 29 -1.54 -5.19 -19.08
CA PRO A 29 -0.19 -4.64 -19.11
C PRO A 29 0.79 -5.77 -19.42
N LYS A 30 1.67 -5.56 -20.40
CA LYS A 30 2.69 -6.56 -20.77
C LYS A 30 3.65 -6.72 -19.59
N LEU A 31 3.74 -7.93 -19.05
CA LEU A 31 4.65 -8.28 -17.96
C LEU A 31 5.98 -8.72 -18.56
N LEU A 32 6.87 -7.77 -18.82
CA LEU A 32 8.10 -8.00 -19.59
C LEU A 32 9.36 -7.95 -18.74
N SER A 33 9.27 -7.43 -17.52
CA SER A 33 10.43 -7.23 -16.65
C SER A 33 10.46 -8.33 -15.60
N ALA A 34 11.61 -8.97 -15.41
CA ALA A 34 11.83 -9.97 -14.37
C ALA A 34 12.36 -9.31 -13.09
N SER A 35 11.91 -9.76 -11.92
CA SER A 35 12.38 -9.21 -10.64
C SER A 35 13.83 -9.60 -10.35
N LYS A 36 14.61 -8.64 -9.86
CA LYS A 36 15.96 -8.87 -9.32
C LYS A 36 15.97 -9.21 -7.82
N VAL A 37 14.84 -9.08 -7.13
CA VAL A 37 14.73 -9.43 -5.71
C VAL A 37 14.79 -10.95 -5.57
N PRO A 38 15.72 -11.52 -4.78
CA PRO A 38 15.88 -12.98 -4.65
C PRO A 38 14.59 -13.72 -4.28
N LYS A 39 13.77 -13.14 -3.40
CA LYS A 39 12.47 -13.69 -2.97
C LYS A 39 11.40 -13.70 -4.04
N LEU A 40 11.58 -12.93 -5.10
CA LEU A 40 10.66 -12.83 -6.24
C LEU A 40 11.27 -13.47 -7.50
N LYS A 41 12.30 -14.31 -7.35
CA LYS A 41 12.97 -14.97 -8.48
C LYS A 41 11.96 -15.70 -9.37
N GLY A 42 12.03 -15.41 -10.67
CA GLY A 42 11.12 -15.98 -11.68
C GLY A 42 9.79 -15.26 -11.84
N LEU A 43 9.50 -14.25 -11.02
CA LEU A 43 8.31 -13.40 -11.20
C LEU A 43 8.58 -12.29 -12.21
N VAL A 44 7.59 -12.09 -13.07
CA VAL A 44 7.56 -11.03 -14.08
C VAL A 44 6.46 -10.03 -13.77
N SER A 45 6.74 -8.76 -14.02
CA SER A 45 5.79 -7.66 -13.83
C SER A 45 6.12 -6.51 -14.78
N THR A 46 5.47 -5.36 -14.59
CA THR A 46 5.87 -4.11 -15.23
C THR A 46 7.16 -3.57 -14.59
N SER A 47 8.00 -2.87 -15.37
CA SER A 47 9.23 -2.24 -14.86
C SER A 47 8.94 -1.31 -13.68
N ALA A 48 7.95 -0.43 -13.83
CA ALA A 48 7.59 0.54 -12.80
C ALA A 48 7.23 -0.11 -11.45
N ARG A 49 6.58 -1.28 -11.44
CA ARG A 49 6.32 -2.03 -10.20
C ARG A 49 7.59 -2.61 -9.61
N LEU A 50 8.42 -3.23 -10.45
CA LEU A 50 9.64 -3.88 -9.99
C LEU A 50 10.64 -2.86 -9.46
N ASP A 51 10.77 -1.71 -10.12
CA ASP A 51 11.70 -0.66 -9.70
C ASP A 51 11.38 -0.19 -8.27
N LEU A 52 10.10 0.02 -7.93
CA LEU A 52 9.69 0.40 -6.57
C LEU A 52 9.94 -0.70 -5.53
N ILE A 53 9.67 -1.96 -5.89
CA ILE A 53 9.88 -3.09 -4.99
C ILE A 53 11.38 -3.35 -4.78
N GLU A 54 12.18 -3.26 -5.84
CA GLU A 54 13.62 -3.38 -5.81
C GLU A 54 14.24 -2.25 -4.99
N GLU A 55 13.76 -1.01 -5.15
CA GLU A 55 14.20 0.14 -4.36
C GLU A 55 13.93 -0.06 -2.86
N LEU A 56 12.70 -0.46 -2.48
CA LEU A 56 12.35 -0.76 -1.09
C LEU A 56 13.21 -1.90 -0.52
N TYR A 57 13.45 -2.94 -1.31
CA TYR A 57 14.30 -4.06 -0.93
C TYR A 57 15.75 -3.60 -0.69
N GLN A 58 16.31 -2.78 -1.59
CA GLN A 58 17.67 -2.25 -1.45
C GLN A 58 17.81 -1.32 -0.23
N LEU A 59 16.80 -0.48 0.05
CA LEU A 59 16.78 0.36 1.25
C LEU A 59 16.78 -0.48 2.51
N ARG A 60 16.00 -1.55 2.52
CA ARG A 60 15.98 -2.50 3.63
C ARG A 60 17.34 -3.15 3.84
N THR A 61 17.99 -3.64 2.79
CA THR A 61 19.29 -4.34 2.91
C THR A 61 20.46 -3.41 3.22
N SER A 62 20.39 -2.13 2.84
CA SER A 62 21.51 -1.19 3.01
C SER A 62 21.39 -0.28 4.24
N LYS A 63 20.20 0.28 4.52
CA LYS A 63 20.02 1.33 5.54
C LYS A 63 19.32 0.82 6.79
N PHE A 64 18.38 -0.11 6.63
CA PHE A 64 17.50 -0.50 7.72
C PHE A 64 17.75 -1.91 8.25
N GLN A 65 18.89 -2.55 7.95
CA GLN A 65 19.13 -3.98 8.20
C GLN A 65 18.90 -4.40 9.67
N SER A 66 19.23 -3.54 10.63
CA SER A 66 19.05 -3.80 12.07
C SER A 66 17.59 -3.78 12.53
N VAL A 67 16.69 -3.15 11.76
CA VAL A 67 15.27 -3.06 12.13
C VAL A 67 14.60 -4.42 11.94
N GLN A 68 13.84 -4.86 12.93
CA GLN A 68 13.14 -6.16 12.89
C GLN A 68 11.65 -6.04 12.67
N LYS A 69 11.06 -4.92 13.08
CA LYS A 69 9.61 -4.71 13.07
C LYS A 69 9.26 -3.49 12.24
N ALA A 70 8.11 -3.56 11.58
CA ALA A 70 7.57 -2.43 10.84
C ALA A 70 6.06 -2.31 10.95
N LEU A 71 5.59 -1.09 10.75
CA LEU A 71 4.20 -0.78 10.44
C LEU A 71 4.13 -0.41 8.96
N ILE A 72 3.42 -1.20 8.15
CA ILE A 72 3.29 -0.95 6.70
C ILE A 72 1.83 -0.75 6.34
N TYR A 73 1.48 0.41 5.77
CA TYR A 73 0.09 0.74 5.44
C TYR A 73 -0.03 1.66 4.22
N PRO A 74 -1.19 1.70 3.54
CA PRO A 74 -2.37 0.87 3.74
C PRO A 74 -2.18 -0.58 3.29
N ASN A 75 -2.70 -1.50 4.12
CA ASN A 75 -2.84 -2.95 3.92
C ASN A 75 -1.97 -3.58 2.81
N ALA A 76 -0.65 -3.52 2.98
CA ALA A 76 0.32 -4.14 2.07
C ALA A 76 1.11 -5.26 2.79
N PRO A 77 0.43 -6.32 3.25
CA PRO A 77 1.02 -7.36 4.08
C PRO A 77 2.17 -8.09 3.38
N LEU A 78 2.14 -8.18 2.05
CA LEU A 78 3.22 -8.79 1.27
C LEU A 78 4.56 -8.09 1.47
N LEU A 79 4.57 -6.78 1.74
CA LEU A 79 5.84 -6.06 1.97
C LEU A 79 6.55 -6.53 3.25
N HIS A 80 5.83 -6.98 4.28
CA HIS A 80 6.45 -7.60 5.45
C HIS A 80 7.27 -8.84 5.08
N TYR A 81 6.69 -9.69 4.24
CA TYR A 81 7.36 -10.88 3.73
C TYR A 81 8.55 -10.51 2.84
N LEU A 82 8.39 -9.55 1.92
CA LEU A 82 9.45 -9.19 0.99
C LEU A 82 10.66 -8.53 1.66
N LEU A 83 10.41 -7.75 2.71
CA LEU A 83 11.44 -6.98 3.39
C LEU A 83 12.01 -7.67 4.63
N ASP A 84 11.60 -8.91 4.96
CA ASP A 84 12.00 -9.58 6.21
C ASP A 84 11.73 -8.72 7.45
N LEU A 85 10.52 -8.16 7.52
CA LEU A 85 10.08 -7.31 8.63
C LEU A 85 8.86 -7.93 9.28
N LYS A 86 8.95 -8.20 10.59
CA LYS A 86 7.79 -8.59 11.39
C LYS A 86 6.82 -7.42 11.45
N SER A 87 5.52 -7.69 11.41
CA SER A 87 4.55 -6.64 11.64
C SER A 87 4.58 -6.23 13.12
N VAL A 88 4.42 -4.94 13.39
CA VAL A 88 4.20 -4.46 14.76
C VAL A 88 2.85 -4.90 15.31
N LEU A 89 1.87 -5.12 14.42
CA LEU A 89 0.59 -5.69 14.77
C LEU A 89 0.64 -7.23 14.65
N PRO A 90 -0.10 -7.99 15.48
CA PRO A 90 -0.16 -9.44 15.34
C PRO A 90 -0.60 -9.91 13.94
N ASN A 91 -1.44 -9.13 13.26
CA ASN A 91 -1.89 -9.32 11.89
C ASN A 91 -1.54 -8.04 11.10
N PRO A 92 -0.85 -8.14 9.94
CA PRO A 92 -0.47 -6.96 9.16
C PRO A 92 -1.65 -6.25 8.46
N TRP A 93 -2.85 -6.82 8.50
CA TRP A 93 -4.06 -6.20 7.97
C TRP A 93 -4.68 -5.27 9.00
N VAL A 94 -4.24 -4.00 8.98
CA VAL A 94 -4.67 -2.97 9.93
C VAL A 94 -6.20 -2.81 9.96
N ASN A 95 -6.87 -3.06 8.84
CA ASN A 95 -8.32 -2.95 8.71
C ASN A 95 -9.13 -4.02 9.45
N LEU A 96 -8.51 -5.07 9.97
CA LEU A 96 -9.19 -6.11 10.75
C LEU A 96 -9.40 -5.74 12.22
N TYR A 97 -8.72 -4.70 12.70
CA TYR A 97 -8.78 -4.31 14.10
C TYR A 97 -9.86 -3.27 14.41
N PRO A 98 -10.53 -3.39 15.56
CA PRO A 98 -11.30 -2.29 16.13
C PRO A 98 -10.38 -1.11 16.46
N ASP A 99 -10.89 0.12 16.32
CA ASP A 99 -10.10 1.36 16.51
C ASP A 99 -9.43 1.43 17.89
N ARG A 100 -10.13 1.02 18.96
CA ARG A 100 -9.56 1.00 20.33
C ARG A 100 -8.31 0.13 20.44
N TYR A 101 -8.36 -1.05 19.83
CA TYR A 101 -7.27 -2.02 19.89
C TYR A 101 -6.08 -1.53 19.05
N LEU A 102 -6.36 -0.93 17.89
CA LEU A 102 -5.33 -0.34 17.06
C LEU A 102 -4.57 0.76 17.83
N ASN A 103 -5.29 1.64 18.53
CA ASN A 103 -4.67 2.71 19.33
C ASN A 103 -3.81 2.16 20.47
N GLU A 104 -4.29 1.16 21.19
CA GLU A 104 -3.51 0.48 22.24
C GLU A 104 -2.21 -0.09 21.66
N GLN A 105 -2.27 -0.79 20.53
CA GLN A 105 -1.07 -1.35 19.90
C GLN A 105 -0.10 -0.25 19.41
N LEU A 106 -0.62 0.82 18.81
CA LEU A 106 0.22 1.93 18.35
C LEU A 106 0.93 2.64 19.50
N SER A 107 0.29 2.79 20.66
CA SER A 107 0.92 3.41 21.85
C SER A 107 2.09 2.59 22.40
N VAL A 108 1.96 1.25 22.41
CA VAL A 108 3.06 0.35 22.79
C VAL A 108 4.22 0.48 21.79
N VAL A 109 3.90 0.63 20.53
CA VAL A 109 4.87 0.71 19.44
C VAL A 109 5.64 2.04 19.44
N GLU A 110 4.98 3.14 19.80
CA GLU A 110 5.57 4.47 20.00
C GLU A 110 6.70 4.47 21.04
N SER A 111 6.63 3.58 22.04
CA SER A 111 7.65 3.44 23.09
C SER A 111 8.87 2.60 22.70
N SER A 112 8.99 2.16 21.45
CA SER A 112 10.08 1.28 20.98
C SER A 112 11.01 1.99 19.98
N ASP A 113 12.28 2.15 20.36
CA ASP A 113 13.33 2.91 19.63
C ASP A 113 13.77 2.30 18.28
N THR A 114 13.07 1.30 17.75
CA THR A 114 13.52 0.54 16.55
C THR A 114 12.38 0.17 15.60
N MET A 115 11.36 1.02 15.48
CA MET A 115 10.29 0.80 14.49
C MET A 115 10.57 1.51 13.16
N LEU A 116 10.41 0.78 12.06
CA LEU A 116 10.25 1.33 10.72
C LEU A 116 8.75 1.51 10.39
N VAL A 117 8.35 2.68 9.88
CA VAL A 117 7.01 2.88 9.33
C VAL A 117 7.13 3.11 7.83
N ILE A 118 6.39 2.34 7.04
CA ILE A 118 6.30 2.52 5.59
C ILE A 118 4.85 2.87 5.26
N LYS A 119 4.63 4.14 4.94
CA LYS A 119 3.35 4.65 4.44
C LYS A 119 3.37 4.63 2.92
N LEU A 120 2.60 3.77 2.28
CA LEU A 120 2.32 3.88 0.85
C LEU A 120 1.33 5.03 0.65
N LYS A 121 1.58 5.92 -0.30
CA LYS A 121 0.72 7.07 -0.62
C LYS A 121 -0.44 6.71 -1.53
N THR A 122 -0.42 5.51 -2.10
CA THR A 122 -1.34 5.02 -3.12
C THR A 122 -1.60 3.53 -2.88
N ASN A 123 -2.79 3.03 -3.25
CA ASN A 123 -3.13 1.64 -2.97
C ASN A 123 -2.47 0.69 -3.99
N PRO A 124 -1.51 -0.18 -3.58
CA PRO A 124 -0.80 -1.07 -4.50
C PRO A 124 -1.69 -2.21 -5.05
N ARG A 125 -2.90 -2.40 -4.50
CA ARG A 125 -3.87 -3.39 -5.02
C ARG A 125 -4.53 -2.94 -6.31
N TYR A 126 -4.45 -1.66 -6.65
CA TYR A 126 -5.06 -1.17 -7.87
C TYR A 126 -4.30 -1.72 -9.09
N PRO A 127 -4.97 -2.30 -10.09
CA PRO A 127 -4.29 -2.96 -11.21
C PRO A 127 -3.37 -2.07 -12.03
N ALA A 128 -3.60 -0.76 -12.07
CA ALA A 128 -2.75 0.19 -12.78
C ALA A 128 -1.73 0.90 -11.87
N TRP A 129 -1.61 0.50 -10.60
CA TRP A 129 -0.50 0.96 -9.75
C TRP A 129 0.84 0.45 -10.31
N PRO A 130 1.93 1.25 -10.32
CA PRO A 130 2.02 2.64 -9.85
C PRO A 130 1.70 3.70 -10.92
N THR A 131 1.44 3.32 -12.17
CA THR A 131 1.28 4.24 -13.32
C THR A 131 0.01 5.10 -13.30
N ASP A 132 -1.07 4.62 -12.69
CA ASP A 132 -2.29 5.39 -12.44
C ASP A 132 -2.60 5.28 -10.93
N PRO A 133 -1.92 6.07 -10.10
CA PRO A 133 -2.08 6.00 -8.66
C PRO A 133 -3.44 6.57 -8.24
N ARG A 134 -4.32 5.72 -7.73
CA ARG A 134 -5.54 6.22 -7.08
C ARG A 134 -5.21 6.76 -5.69
N PRO A 135 -5.72 7.96 -5.33
CA PRO A 135 -5.50 8.52 -4.01
C PRO A 135 -6.21 7.68 -2.94
N LEU A 136 -5.58 7.58 -1.77
CA LEU A 136 -6.12 6.81 -0.64
C LEU A 136 -7.44 7.34 -0.08
N SER A 137 -7.77 8.61 -0.36
CA SER A 137 -9.06 9.22 0.01
C SER A 137 -10.27 8.50 -0.59
N LYS A 138 -10.08 7.72 -1.66
CA LYS A 138 -11.11 6.89 -2.28
C LYS A 138 -11.07 5.44 -1.80
N ASP A 139 -10.17 5.10 -0.89
CA ASP A 139 -10.08 3.76 -0.32
C ASP A 139 -11.17 3.53 0.72
N ARG A 140 -11.72 2.31 0.76
CA ARG A 140 -12.73 1.91 1.76
C ARG A 140 -12.20 2.07 3.19
N ASP A 141 -10.89 1.91 3.38
CA ASP A 141 -10.24 1.97 4.68
C ASP A 141 -9.72 3.37 5.03
N TYR A 142 -10.11 4.43 4.30
CA TYR A 142 -9.57 5.78 4.45
C TYR A 142 -9.61 6.31 5.89
N GLY A 143 -10.71 6.13 6.62
CA GLY A 143 -10.81 6.59 8.02
C GLY A 143 -9.77 5.96 8.95
N ARG A 144 -9.34 4.72 8.67
CA ARG A 144 -8.24 4.06 9.41
C ARG A 144 -6.88 4.58 8.98
N ILE A 145 -6.71 4.85 7.68
CA ILE A 145 -5.49 5.46 7.13
C ILE A 145 -5.26 6.82 7.79
N THR A 146 -6.30 7.64 7.93
CA THR A 146 -6.20 8.95 8.58
C THR A 146 -5.73 8.85 10.04
N ARG A 147 -6.11 7.80 10.77
CA ARG A 147 -5.63 7.59 12.15
C ARG A 147 -4.17 7.17 12.21
N LEU A 148 -3.75 6.28 11.30
CA LEU A 148 -2.33 5.93 11.18
C LEU A 148 -1.50 7.15 10.78
N ASP A 149 -2.05 8.04 9.96
CA ASP A 149 -1.44 9.31 9.62
C ASP A 149 -1.30 10.23 10.84
N GLN A 150 -2.33 10.31 11.70
CA GLN A 150 -2.27 11.05 12.96
C GLN A 150 -1.20 10.49 13.90
N PHE A 151 -1.10 9.17 14.01
CA PHE A 151 -0.02 8.51 14.75
C PHE A 151 1.36 8.89 14.20
N VAL A 152 1.55 8.85 12.89
CA VAL A 152 2.85 9.27 12.29
C VAL A 152 3.16 10.75 12.56
N GLN A 153 2.13 11.60 12.67
CA GLN A 153 2.26 13.02 12.96
C GLN A 153 2.45 13.35 14.46
N SER A 154 2.33 12.38 15.37
CA SER A 154 2.43 12.59 16.83
C SER A 154 3.83 13.05 17.28
N GLY A 155 4.84 12.95 16.42
CA GLY A 155 6.18 13.52 16.61
C GLY A 155 7.25 12.53 17.08
N ALA A 156 6.88 11.27 17.35
CA ALA A 156 7.78 10.18 17.75
C ALA A 156 8.64 9.61 16.60
N LEU A 157 8.33 9.99 15.36
CA LEU A 157 8.97 9.46 14.17
C LEU A 157 9.73 10.55 13.39
N GLU A 158 10.86 10.18 12.81
CA GLU A 158 11.62 10.97 11.86
C GLU A 158 11.37 10.46 10.43
N MET A 159 11.03 11.37 9.51
CA MET A 159 10.91 11.03 8.11
C MET A 159 12.30 10.87 7.49
N VAL A 160 12.60 9.68 6.98
CA VAL A 160 13.93 9.33 6.44
C VAL A 160 13.96 9.21 4.92
N ARG A 161 12.80 9.07 4.27
CA ARG A 161 12.65 9.08 2.81
C ARG A 161 11.22 9.46 2.44
N ASP A 162 11.08 10.29 1.43
CA ASP A 162 9.79 10.61 0.83
C ASP A 162 9.87 10.49 -0.69
N THR A 163 8.92 9.77 -1.28
CA THR A 163 8.80 9.58 -2.72
C THR A 163 7.35 9.83 -3.14
N GLU A 164 7.05 9.80 -4.45
CA GLU A 164 5.67 9.86 -4.93
C GLU A 164 4.81 8.68 -4.43
N PHE A 165 5.41 7.50 -4.22
CA PHE A 165 4.67 6.26 -3.96
C PHE A 165 4.61 5.87 -2.50
N TYR A 166 5.60 6.26 -1.71
CA TYR A 166 5.69 5.92 -0.30
C TYR A 166 6.53 6.93 0.49
N THR A 167 6.31 6.96 1.79
CA THR A 167 7.12 7.66 2.79
C THR A 167 7.61 6.65 3.82
N ILE A 168 8.87 6.76 4.20
CA ILE A 168 9.47 5.94 5.25
C ILE A 168 9.76 6.84 6.43
N TYR A 169 9.35 6.38 7.61
CA TYR A 169 9.70 6.97 8.89
C TYR A 169 10.43 5.97 9.78
N LEU A 170 11.24 6.48 10.68
CA LEU A 170 11.97 5.70 11.68
C LEU A 170 11.67 6.28 13.07
N GLY A 171 11.56 5.44 14.10
CA GLY A 171 11.50 5.91 15.49
C GLY A 171 12.70 6.78 15.84
N LYS A 172 12.45 7.90 16.54
CA LYS A 172 13.53 8.73 17.08
C LYS A 172 14.14 8.02 18.29
N THR A 173 15.44 7.77 18.25
CA THR A 173 16.26 7.45 19.44
C THR A 173 16.50 8.67 20.31
#